data_AF-A0A2N6VLJ2-F1
#
_entry.id   AF-A0A2N6VLJ2-F1
#
_cell.length_a   1.000
_cell.length_b   1.000
_cell.length_c   1.000
_cell.angle_alpha   90.00
_cell.angle_beta   90.00
_cell.angle_gamma   90.00
#
_symmetry.space_group_name_H-M   'P 1'
#
loop_
_entity.id
_entity.type
_entity.pdbx_description
1 polymer ?
#
loop_
_entity_poly.entity_id
_entity_poly.type
_entity_poly.pdbx_seq_one_letter_code
_entity_poly.pdbx_strand_id
1 'polypeptide(L)'
;MKESPALTDLVVSGVFISTEAQWVFERTTANSVYDWNVDFSDAPLIELSGEHGFTGRPHMIGSTDSNYGSFRWGWSPDNDWKEPAIALSRKVREYGAEHQIPELTDPEFDTHDDQALRMIIAAKVITGHLFHVPLPVGPATAWLIVDAPQLQLGEPEIRPVVKALAAGLSVTDIPNHRTAIEEYGRLRGFHVIEHGEGLRMLLKDGSADLTFDSLNRLTNCQVTQPLSDEAAEQLSTAGVAEPQLVRVEVEDAPPVEESQAPTAEVVPQPEPSVTSGAEDSADQVLPQTAAVEDEPVGDVPVPEPAAPAEPEVVEEPAATQAEPEPVTQREAEPAEEPAVQEEPAPEPEKPKKKKKGFFGRLFGR
;
A
#
# COMPACT_ATOMS: atom_id res chain seq x y z
N MET A 1 13.02 16.19 -8.00
CA MET A 1 14.44 15.83 -7.75
C MET A 1 14.74 14.54 -8.51
N LYS A 2 15.98 14.29 -8.99
CA LYS A 2 16.31 12.95 -9.51
C LYS A 2 16.59 12.05 -8.31
N GLU A 3 15.85 10.95 -8.20
CA GLU A 3 16.00 10.01 -7.08
C GLU A 3 17.42 9.43 -7.02
N SER A 4 17.96 9.36 -5.81
CA SER A 4 19.27 8.78 -5.50
C SER A 4 19.21 7.25 -5.55
N PRO A 5 20.30 6.58 -5.99
CA PRO A 5 20.37 5.12 -6.00
C PRO A 5 20.14 4.49 -4.61
N ALA A 6 20.60 5.14 -3.55
CA ALA A 6 20.43 4.63 -2.18
C ALA A 6 18.96 4.59 -1.75
N LEU A 7 18.16 5.58 -2.16
CA LEU A 7 16.72 5.55 -1.93
C LEU A 7 16.05 4.46 -2.78
N THR A 8 16.44 4.32 -4.05
CA THR A 8 15.95 3.23 -4.90
C THR A 8 16.23 1.86 -4.28
N ASP A 9 17.42 1.65 -3.70
CA ASP A 9 17.78 0.40 -3.02
C ASP A 9 16.86 0.11 -1.81
N LEU A 10 16.51 1.12 -1.01
CA LEU A 10 15.53 0.98 0.08
C LEU A 10 14.14 0.57 -0.45
N VAL A 11 13.71 1.17 -1.56
CA VAL A 11 12.43 0.82 -2.20
C VAL A 11 12.45 -0.61 -2.74
N VAL A 12 13.54 -0.99 -3.41
CA VAL A 12 13.78 -2.37 -3.90
C VAL A 12 13.70 -3.36 -2.74
N SER A 13 14.35 -3.08 -1.61
CA SER A 13 14.32 -3.95 -0.43
C SER A 13 12.91 -4.07 0.16
N GLY A 14 12.13 -2.99 0.18
CA GLY A 14 10.89 -2.91 0.94
C GLY A 14 9.60 -3.24 0.20
N VAL A 15 9.61 -3.23 -1.13
CA VAL A 15 8.35 -3.20 -1.92
C VAL A 15 7.41 -4.37 -1.64
N PHE A 16 7.92 -5.61 -1.60
CA PHE A 16 7.08 -6.79 -1.45
C PHE A 16 6.59 -6.98 -0.01
N ILE A 17 7.45 -6.73 0.98
CA ILE A 17 7.02 -6.78 2.39
C ILE A 17 6.03 -5.65 2.72
N SER A 18 6.22 -4.47 2.12
CA SER A 18 5.26 -3.36 2.21
C SER A 18 3.92 -3.74 1.59
N THR A 19 3.94 -4.41 0.44
CA THR A 19 2.73 -4.86 -0.27
C THR A 19 1.98 -5.93 0.54
N GLU A 20 2.69 -6.93 1.07
CA GLU A 20 2.09 -7.96 1.94
C GLU A 20 1.42 -7.32 3.17
N ALA A 21 2.11 -6.38 3.81
CA ALA A 21 1.59 -5.67 4.98
C ALA A 21 0.30 -4.91 4.66
N GLN A 22 0.21 -4.24 3.51
CA GLN A 22 -1.02 -3.53 3.14
C GLN A 22 -2.19 -4.47 2.88
N TRP A 23 -1.95 -5.65 2.32
CA TRP A 23 -3.03 -6.62 2.18
C TRP A 23 -3.48 -7.21 3.50
N VAL A 24 -2.56 -7.45 4.42
CA VAL A 24 -2.93 -7.83 5.78
C VAL A 24 -3.77 -6.71 6.40
N PHE A 25 -3.38 -5.45 6.26
CA PHE A 25 -4.16 -4.30 6.72
C PHE A 25 -5.57 -4.28 6.10
N GLU A 26 -5.69 -4.36 4.77
CA GLU A 26 -6.97 -4.36 4.06
C GLU A 26 -7.86 -5.53 4.49
N ARG A 27 -7.28 -6.71 4.71
CA ARG A 27 -8.03 -7.88 5.18
C ARG A 27 -8.48 -7.72 6.63
N THR A 28 -7.61 -7.19 7.49
CA THR A 28 -7.92 -6.98 8.92
C THR A 28 -8.99 -5.91 9.11
N THR A 29 -8.99 -4.88 8.27
CA THR A 29 -9.93 -3.76 8.32
C THR A 29 -11.12 -3.94 7.37
N ALA A 30 -11.25 -5.13 6.76
CA ALA A 30 -12.35 -5.43 5.85
C ALA A 30 -13.69 -5.25 6.58
N ASN A 31 -14.65 -4.59 5.92
CA ASN A 31 -15.97 -4.27 6.45
C ASN A 31 -15.99 -3.26 7.63
N SER A 32 -14.88 -2.61 7.95
CA SER A 32 -14.90 -1.43 8.83
C SER A 32 -15.52 -0.23 8.11
N VAL A 33 -16.16 0.64 8.89
CA VAL A 33 -16.48 1.98 8.40
C VAL A 33 -15.17 2.76 8.49
N TYR A 34 -14.68 3.35 7.40
CA TYR A 34 -13.47 4.19 7.39
C TYR A 34 -13.71 5.53 8.10
N ASP A 35 -14.17 5.45 9.34
CA ASP A 35 -14.39 6.53 10.27
C ASP A 35 -13.23 6.54 11.26
N TRP A 36 -12.26 7.40 10.95
CA TRP A 36 -10.99 7.50 11.66
C TRP A 36 -11.06 8.60 12.72
N ASN A 37 -10.64 8.26 13.94
CA ASN A 37 -10.30 9.23 14.97
C ASN A 37 -8.79 9.19 15.19
N VAL A 38 -8.12 10.34 15.07
CA VAL A 38 -6.65 10.42 15.17
C VAL A 38 -6.25 11.56 16.09
N ASP A 39 -5.47 11.24 17.10
CA ASP A 39 -4.83 12.18 18.01
C ASP A 39 -3.29 12.11 17.85
N PHE A 40 -2.67 13.27 17.69
CA PHE A 40 -1.21 13.46 17.63
C PHE A 40 -0.67 14.25 18.83
N SER A 41 -1.38 14.20 19.96
CA SER A 41 -0.95 14.76 21.24
C SER A 41 0.24 13.99 21.84
N ASP A 42 0.54 14.24 23.12
CA ASP A 42 1.63 13.56 23.81
C ASP A 42 1.39 12.05 23.99
N ALA A 43 0.15 11.58 23.80
CA ALA A 43 -0.21 10.16 23.73
C ALA A 43 -0.91 9.85 22.39
N PRO A 44 -0.16 9.71 21.27
CA PRO A 44 -0.75 9.53 19.95
C PRO A 44 -1.63 8.29 19.88
N LEU A 45 -2.83 8.45 19.33
CA LEU A 45 -3.84 7.41 19.24
C LEU A 45 -4.50 7.46 17.87
N ILE A 46 -4.70 6.30 17.26
CA ILE A 46 -5.55 6.16 16.08
C ILE A 46 -6.58 5.08 16.34
N GLU A 47 -7.82 5.40 16.06
CA GLU A 47 -8.96 4.50 16.19
C GLU A 47 -9.67 4.41 14.84
N LEU A 48 -9.86 3.17 14.38
CA LEU A 48 -10.79 2.84 13.33
C LEU A 48 -12.06 2.32 13.96
N SER A 49 -13.19 2.94 13.67
CA SER A 49 -14.49 2.49 14.18
C SER A 49 -15.04 1.29 13.41
N GLY A 50 -15.92 0.52 14.05
CA GLY A 50 -16.68 -0.58 13.43
C GLY A 50 -16.36 -1.96 13.98
N GLU A 51 -17.02 -2.98 13.43
CA GLU A 51 -16.92 -4.38 13.89
C GLU A 51 -15.49 -4.94 13.78
N HIS A 52 -14.74 -4.48 12.77
CA HIS A 52 -13.33 -4.81 12.57
C HIS A 52 -12.42 -3.59 12.80
N GLY A 53 -12.88 -2.68 13.65
CA GLY A 53 -12.12 -1.55 14.12
C GLY A 53 -10.89 -1.96 14.94
N PHE A 54 -9.94 -1.05 15.08
CA PHE A 54 -8.79 -1.25 15.95
C PHE A 54 -8.34 0.08 16.55
N THR A 55 -7.66 -0.02 17.68
CA THR A 55 -6.94 1.09 18.31
C THR A 55 -5.46 0.82 18.20
N GLY A 56 -4.68 1.83 17.83
CA GLY A 56 -3.24 1.73 17.66
C GLY A 56 -2.52 3.04 17.91
N ARG A 57 -1.20 3.01 17.74
CA ARG A 57 -0.33 4.17 17.79
C ARG A 57 -0.05 4.66 16.36
N PRO A 58 -0.43 5.89 16.00
CA PRO A 58 -0.07 6.48 14.72
C PRO A 58 1.30 7.15 14.81
N HIS A 59 2.05 7.05 13.72
CA HIS A 59 3.32 7.73 13.50
C HIS A 59 3.21 8.56 12.22
N MET A 60 3.23 9.89 12.36
CA MET A 60 3.22 10.82 11.23
C MET A 60 4.55 10.76 10.50
N ILE A 61 4.55 10.19 9.28
CA ILE A 61 5.76 10.09 8.45
C ILE A 61 5.91 11.33 7.58
N GLY A 62 4.82 11.80 6.98
CA GLY A 62 4.81 13.02 6.16
C GLY A 62 3.44 13.29 5.58
N SER A 63 3.33 14.34 4.79
CA SER A 63 2.11 14.70 4.08
C SER A 63 2.41 15.06 2.64
N THR A 64 1.43 14.80 1.77
CA THR A 64 1.44 15.29 0.38
C THR A 64 0.32 16.29 0.19
N ASP A 65 0.61 17.44 -0.42
CA ASP A 65 -0.42 18.37 -0.86
C ASP A 65 -0.66 18.23 -2.37
N SER A 66 -1.87 17.86 -2.76
CA SER A 66 -2.23 17.65 -4.16
C SER A 66 -2.26 18.95 -4.98
N ASN A 67 -2.43 20.12 -4.35
CA ASN A 67 -2.42 21.41 -5.04
C ASN A 67 -1.00 21.87 -5.38
N TYR A 68 -0.05 21.61 -4.48
CA TYR A 68 1.34 22.05 -4.64
C TYR A 68 2.25 20.97 -5.23
N GLY A 69 1.82 19.70 -5.19
CA GLY A 69 2.65 18.58 -5.63
C GLY A 69 3.93 18.51 -4.80
N SER A 70 3.82 18.68 -3.48
CA SER A 70 4.96 18.57 -2.56
C SER A 70 4.76 17.45 -1.55
N PHE A 71 5.86 16.82 -1.13
CA PHE A 71 5.92 15.94 0.03
C PHE A 71 6.68 16.67 1.13
N ARG A 72 6.08 16.75 2.31
CA ARG A 72 6.68 17.34 3.51
C ARG A 72 6.82 16.26 4.58
N TRP A 73 8.02 16.10 5.13
CA TRP A 73 8.24 15.13 6.20
C TRP A 73 7.56 15.54 7.50
N GLY A 74 7.14 14.56 8.30
CA GLY A 74 6.56 14.77 9.63
C GLY A 74 7.50 15.52 10.56
N TRP A 75 8.80 15.19 10.53
CA TRP A 75 9.85 15.84 11.31
C TRP A 75 10.19 17.27 10.87
N SER A 76 9.66 17.75 9.74
CA SER A 76 9.95 19.08 9.19
C SER A 76 9.81 20.16 10.27
N PRO A 77 10.76 21.12 10.36
CA PRO A 77 10.76 22.17 11.38
C PRO A 77 9.55 23.12 11.29
N ASP A 78 8.87 23.14 10.14
CA ASP A 78 7.67 23.94 9.92
C ASP A 78 6.38 23.28 10.44
N ASN A 79 6.47 22.04 10.93
CA ASN A 79 5.34 21.37 11.54
C ASN A 79 5.38 21.52 13.07
N ASP A 80 4.20 21.64 13.69
CA ASP A 80 4.05 21.73 15.15
C ASP A 80 3.70 20.38 15.82
N TRP A 81 4.04 19.25 15.16
CA TRP A 81 3.74 17.92 15.68
C TRP A 81 4.53 17.59 16.95
N LYS A 82 3.90 16.88 17.89
CA LYS A 82 4.54 16.41 19.12
C LYS A 82 5.52 15.28 18.86
N GLU A 83 6.58 15.22 19.67
CA GLU A 83 7.65 14.21 19.54
C GLU A 83 7.14 12.78 19.38
N PRO A 84 6.19 12.30 20.21
CA PRO A 84 5.78 10.90 20.16
C PRO A 84 5.11 10.51 18.84
N ALA A 85 4.53 11.48 18.12
CA ALA A 85 3.89 11.28 16.82
C ALA A 85 4.87 11.27 15.65
N ILE A 86 6.01 11.96 15.76
CA ILE A 86 6.99 12.09 14.66
C ILE A 86 8.29 11.32 14.89
N ALA A 87 8.42 10.58 15.99
CA ALA A 87 9.62 9.85 16.36
C ALA A 87 10.17 8.95 15.24
N LEU A 88 9.31 8.18 14.56
CA LEU A 88 9.73 7.35 13.43
C LEU A 88 10.22 8.18 12.23
N SER A 89 9.56 9.30 11.93
CA SER A 89 10.01 10.19 10.86
C SER A 89 11.39 10.77 11.16
N ARG A 90 11.69 11.09 12.43
CA ARG A 90 13.04 11.52 12.84
C ARG A 90 14.07 10.41 12.69
N LYS A 91 13.72 9.17 12.99
CA LYS A 91 14.61 8.03 12.75
C LYS A 91 14.93 7.85 11.27
N VAL A 92 13.96 8.10 10.39
CA VAL A 92 14.20 8.16 8.94
C VAL A 92 15.17 9.28 8.57
N ARG A 93 15.03 10.47 9.15
CA ARG A 93 15.97 11.59 8.93
C ARG A 93 17.38 11.26 9.42
N GLU A 94 17.50 10.69 10.61
CA GLU A 94 18.79 10.26 11.20
C GLU A 94 19.49 9.26 10.29
N TYR A 95 18.76 8.24 9.82
CA TYR A 95 19.25 7.27 8.85
C TYR A 95 19.70 7.96 7.55
N GLY A 96 18.88 8.87 7.02
CA GLY A 96 19.21 9.65 5.83
C GLY A 96 20.48 10.48 5.98
N ALA A 97 20.69 11.11 7.13
CA ALA A 97 21.90 11.89 7.40
C ALA A 97 23.15 10.98 7.51
N GLU A 98 23.03 9.83 8.16
CA GLU A 98 24.10 8.85 8.30
C GLU A 98 24.51 8.25 6.94
N HIS A 99 23.52 7.98 6.08
CA HIS A 99 23.71 7.32 4.78
C HIS A 99 23.78 8.30 3.59
N GLN A 100 23.75 9.60 3.86
CA GLN A 100 23.81 10.68 2.87
C GLN A 100 22.71 10.58 1.79
N ILE A 101 21.47 10.32 2.22
CA ILE A 101 20.29 10.20 1.36
C ILE A 101 19.48 11.51 1.45
N PRO A 102 19.66 12.46 0.50
CA PRO A 102 19.09 13.79 0.60
C PRO A 102 17.57 13.81 0.68
N GLU A 103 16.89 12.87 0.00
CA GLU A 103 15.43 12.75 0.00
C GLU A 103 14.84 12.54 1.41
N LEU A 104 15.63 11.94 2.31
CA LEU A 104 15.23 11.68 3.70
C LEU A 104 15.60 12.83 4.65
N THR A 105 16.41 13.79 4.21
CA THR A 105 16.93 14.90 5.03
C THR A 105 16.47 16.28 4.59
N ASP A 106 15.92 16.40 3.38
CA ASP A 106 15.28 17.61 2.89
C ASP A 106 13.85 17.68 3.44
N PRO A 107 13.47 18.74 4.18
CA PRO A 107 12.22 18.77 4.94
C PRO A 107 10.96 18.78 4.07
N GLU A 108 11.09 19.28 2.85
CA GLU A 108 10.05 19.28 1.83
C GLU A 108 10.69 19.28 0.45
N PHE A 109 10.04 18.60 -0.50
CA PHE A 109 10.46 18.58 -1.89
C PHE A 109 9.25 18.36 -2.81
N ASP A 110 9.39 18.78 -4.07
CA ASP A 110 8.39 18.52 -5.10
C ASP A 110 8.24 17.01 -5.34
N THR A 111 7.02 16.50 -5.21
CA THR A 111 6.65 15.09 -5.33
C THR A 111 5.65 14.90 -6.46
N HIS A 112 5.82 13.83 -7.22
CA HIS A 112 4.95 13.48 -8.33
C HIS A 112 4.79 11.95 -8.38
N ASP A 113 3.70 11.48 -9.00
CA ASP A 113 3.42 10.07 -9.19
C ASP A 113 3.43 9.27 -7.88
N ASP A 114 4.26 8.23 -7.79
CA ASP A 114 4.38 7.30 -6.66
C ASP A 114 5.46 7.69 -5.64
N GLN A 115 6.12 8.85 -5.79
CA GLN A 115 7.26 9.25 -4.94
C GLN A 115 6.93 9.27 -3.45
N ALA A 116 5.73 9.73 -3.07
CA ALA A 116 5.30 9.68 -1.68
C ALA A 116 5.26 8.25 -1.15
N LEU A 117 4.70 7.31 -1.92
CA LEU A 117 4.66 5.91 -1.54
C LEU A 117 6.07 5.31 -1.44
N ARG A 118 6.99 5.70 -2.32
CA ARG A 118 8.40 5.30 -2.27
C ARG A 118 9.07 5.75 -0.96
N MET A 119 8.79 6.98 -0.49
CA MET A 119 9.24 7.44 0.83
C MET A 119 8.70 6.57 1.96
N ILE A 120 7.41 6.19 1.87
CA ILE A 120 6.80 5.34 2.88
C ILE A 120 7.40 3.93 2.86
N ILE A 121 7.66 3.35 1.69
CA ILE A 121 8.34 2.04 1.59
C ILE A 121 9.74 2.12 2.24
N ALA A 122 10.51 3.16 1.93
CA ALA A 122 11.82 3.38 2.55
C ALA A 122 11.72 3.53 4.09
N ALA A 123 10.75 4.32 4.57
CA ALA A 123 10.50 4.49 6.00
C ALA A 123 10.18 3.16 6.70
N LYS A 124 9.40 2.28 6.07
CA LYS A 124 9.09 0.94 6.62
C LYS A 124 10.35 0.07 6.75
N VAL A 125 11.24 0.11 5.77
CA VAL A 125 12.51 -0.66 5.81
C VAL A 125 13.42 -0.14 6.91
N ILE A 126 13.56 1.19 7.03
CA ILE A 126 14.43 1.83 8.03
C ILE A 126 13.92 1.58 9.45
N THR A 127 12.60 1.65 9.64
CA THR A 127 12.00 1.62 10.99
C THR A 127 11.55 0.23 11.41
N GLY A 128 11.30 -0.68 10.47
CA GLY A 128 10.73 -1.99 10.73
C GLY A 128 9.22 -1.99 11.06
N HIS A 129 8.55 -0.84 10.96
CA HIS A 129 7.10 -0.74 11.12
C HIS A 129 6.44 -0.76 9.75
N LEU A 130 5.50 -1.68 9.53
CA LEU A 130 5.12 -2.10 8.17
C LEU A 130 3.78 -1.59 7.67
N PHE A 131 2.85 -1.26 8.55
CA PHE A 131 1.48 -0.93 8.17
C PHE A 131 1.34 0.57 8.02
N HIS A 132 0.79 1.03 6.90
CA HIS A 132 0.57 2.45 6.68
C HIS A 132 -0.87 2.76 6.31
N VAL A 133 -1.29 3.98 6.64
CA VAL A 133 -2.60 4.55 6.32
C VAL A 133 -2.37 5.87 5.59
N PRO A 134 -2.75 5.98 4.31
CA PRO A 134 -2.92 7.28 3.66
C PRO A 134 -4.24 7.88 4.14
N LEU A 135 -4.19 8.90 4.98
CA LEU A 135 -5.35 9.57 5.56
C LEU A 135 -5.62 10.89 4.81
N PRO A 136 -6.75 11.02 4.09
CA PRO A 136 -7.13 12.27 3.45
C PRO A 136 -7.47 13.36 4.49
N VAL A 137 -6.87 14.53 4.35
CA VAL A 137 -7.09 15.72 5.20
C VAL A 137 -7.26 16.94 4.29
N GLY A 138 -8.50 17.22 3.89
CA GLY A 138 -8.79 18.27 2.92
C GLY A 138 -8.10 18.00 1.57
N PRO A 139 -7.28 18.92 1.04
CA PRO A 139 -6.52 18.71 -0.20
C PRO A 139 -5.21 17.91 -0.01
N ALA A 140 -4.85 17.62 1.24
CA ALA A 140 -3.63 16.89 1.57
C ALA A 140 -3.92 15.44 1.94
N THR A 141 -2.90 14.59 1.86
CA THR A 141 -2.90 13.24 2.40
C THR A 141 -1.82 13.17 3.47
N ALA A 142 -2.19 12.83 4.70
CA ALA A 142 -1.26 12.47 5.75
C ALA A 142 -0.88 10.99 5.59
N TRP A 143 0.42 10.71 5.59
CA TRP A 143 0.96 9.37 5.48
C TRP A 143 1.41 8.89 6.86
N LEU A 144 0.65 7.95 7.41
CA LEU A 144 0.88 7.44 8.75
C LEU A 144 1.43 6.02 8.68
N ILE A 145 2.40 5.70 9.52
CA ILE A 145 2.67 4.32 9.91
C ILE A 145 1.85 4.03 11.17
N VAL A 146 1.26 2.84 11.27
CA VAL A 146 0.35 2.49 12.36
C VAL A 146 0.75 1.18 13.01
N ASP A 147 0.88 1.24 14.34
CA ASP A 147 1.12 0.06 15.15
C ASP A 147 -0.14 -0.32 15.91
N ALA A 148 -0.64 -1.53 15.67
CA ALA A 148 -1.75 -2.09 16.43
C ALA A 148 -1.54 -3.60 16.62
N PRO A 149 -1.95 -4.18 17.76
CA PRO A 149 -1.81 -5.62 18.00
C PRO A 149 -2.46 -6.51 16.92
N GLN A 150 -3.51 -6.03 16.26
CA GLN A 150 -4.25 -6.71 15.21
C GLN A 150 -3.50 -6.72 13.85
N LEU A 151 -2.52 -5.82 13.69
CA LEU A 151 -1.75 -5.67 12.47
C LEU A 151 -0.44 -6.45 12.59
N GLN A 152 -0.48 -7.71 12.15
CA GLN A 152 0.67 -8.60 12.17
C GLN A 152 0.70 -9.45 10.91
N LEU A 153 1.89 -9.62 10.32
CA LEU A 153 2.07 -10.47 9.14
C LEU A 153 1.91 -11.97 9.46
N GLY A 154 2.18 -12.38 10.70
CA GLY A 154 2.20 -13.80 11.09
C GLY A 154 3.34 -14.58 10.44
N GLU A 155 3.27 -15.91 10.52
CA GLU A 155 4.21 -16.80 9.84
C GLU A 155 4.11 -16.66 8.32
N PRO A 156 5.22 -16.66 7.55
CA PRO A 156 5.14 -16.55 6.11
C PRO A 156 4.53 -17.83 5.51
N GLU A 157 3.54 -17.63 4.62
CA GLU A 157 2.85 -18.69 3.88
C GLU A 157 3.01 -18.45 2.37
N ILE A 158 3.17 -19.52 1.59
CA ILE A 158 3.53 -19.42 0.16
C ILE A 158 2.49 -18.63 -0.65
N ARG A 159 1.20 -18.75 -0.31
CA ARG A 159 0.13 -18.06 -1.04
C ARG A 159 0.13 -16.55 -0.82
N PRO A 160 0.08 -16.04 0.43
CA PRO A 160 0.28 -14.61 0.69
C PRO A 160 1.54 -14.04 0.05
N VAL A 161 2.68 -14.73 0.19
CA VAL A 161 3.98 -14.29 -0.36
C VAL A 161 3.94 -14.15 -1.88
N VAL A 162 3.50 -15.18 -2.60
CA VAL A 162 3.44 -15.15 -4.07
C VAL A 162 2.42 -14.13 -4.57
N LYS A 163 1.30 -13.98 -3.83
CA LYS A 163 0.31 -12.96 -4.14
C LYS A 163 0.99 -11.58 -4.00
N ALA A 164 1.75 -11.33 -2.92
CA ALA A 164 2.43 -10.05 -2.67
C ALA A 164 3.46 -9.73 -3.74
N LEU A 165 4.18 -10.74 -4.25
CA LEU A 165 5.03 -10.58 -5.43
C LEU A 165 4.25 -10.09 -6.64
N ALA A 166 3.14 -10.76 -6.98
CA ALA A 166 2.36 -10.43 -8.17
C ALA A 166 1.81 -8.99 -8.13
N ALA A 167 1.40 -8.51 -6.96
CA ALA A 167 0.89 -7.16 -6.81
C ALA A 167 1.98 -6.11 -6.67
N GLY A 168 3.05 -6.41 -5.94
CA GLY A 168 4.15 -5.48 -5.67
C GLY A 168 4.85 -4.99 -6.94
N LEU A 169 4.86 -5.82 -8.00
CA LEU A 169 5.39 -5.45 -9.31
C LEU A 169 4.63 -4.30 -10.01
N SER A 170 3.41 -3.99 -9.56
CA SER A 170 2.59 -2.89 -10.10
C SER A 170 2.51 -1.68 -9.17
N VAL A 171 3.14 -1.73 -7.99
CA VAL A 171 3.05 -0.68 -6.97
C VAL A 171 3.90 0.54 -7.31
N THR A 172 5.11 0.31 -7.80
CA THR A 172 6.11 1.30 -8.18
C THR A 172 7.03 0.68 -9.22
N ASP A 173 7.75 1.50 -10.00
CA ASP A 173 8.82 0.98 -10.87
C ASP A 173 10.01 0.47 -10.04
N ILE A 174 10.51 -0.72 -10.38
CA ILE A 174 11.57 -1.42 -9.66
C ILE A 174 12.55 -2.00 -10.68
N PRO A 175 13.79 -1.52 -10.74
CA PRO A 175 14.70 -1.87 -11.81
C PRO A 175 15.23 -3.31 -11.73
N ASN A 176 15.16 -3.96 -10.56
CA ASN A 176 15.72 -5.30 -10.34
C ASN A 176 14.79 -6.13 -9.45
N HIS A 177 13.95 -6.98 -10.07
CA HIS A 177 12.99 -7.80 -9.34
C HIS A 177 13.70 -8.92 -8.56
N ARG A 178 14.80 -9.45 -9.09
CA ARG A 178 15.57 -10.53 -8.44
C ARG A 178 16.04 -10.12 -7.05
N THR A 179 16.70 -8.97 -6.97
CA THR A 179 17.18 -8.41 -5.69
C THR A 179 16.03 -8.07 -4.75
N ALA A 180 14.91 -7.51 -5.26
CA ALA A 180 13.74 -7.25 -4.43
C ALA A 180 13.16 -8.52 -3.79
N ILE A 181 13.18 -9.67 -4.49
CA ILE A 181 12.68 -10.95 -3.96
C ILE A 181 13.64 -11.52 -2.90
N GLU A 182 14.95 -11.42 -3.11
CA GLU A 182 15.96 -11.83 -2.13
C GLU A 182 15.81 -11.02 -0.83
N GLU A 183 15.69 -9.70 -0.95
CA GLU A 183 15.46 -8.81 0.18
C GLU A 183 14.12 -9.06 0.87
N TYR A 184 13.08 -9.41 0.11
CA TYR A 184 11.81 -9.80 0.70
C TYR A 184 11.96 -11.03 1.59
N GLY A 185 12.63 -12.09 1.12
CA GLY A 185 12.92 -13.27 1.94
C GLY A 185 13.72 -12.92 3.20
N ARG A 186 14.76 -12.10 3.04
CA ARG A 186 15.62 -11.63 4.14
C ARG A 186 14.85 -10.86 5.21
N LEU A 187 14.02 -9.88 4.81
CA LEU A 187 13.23 -9.07 5.74
C LEU A 187 12.08 -9.86 6.36
N ARG A 188 11.41 -10.72 5.58
CA ARG A 188 10.20 -11.45 5.98
C ARG A 188 10.49 -12.73 6.78
N GLY A 189 11.67 -13.30 6.65
CA GLY A 189 12.10 -14.51 7.36
C GLY A 189 11.76 -15.81 6.62
N PHE A 190 12.04 -15.88 5.32
CA PHE A 190 12.01 -17.13 4.55
C PHE A 190 13.21 -17.22 3.61
N HIS A 191 13.57 -18.43 3.18
CA HIS A 191 14.76 -18.63 2.36
C HIS A 191 14.46 -18.37 0.89
N VAL A 192 15.38 -17.68 0.23
CA VAL A 192 15.45 -17.54 -1.22
C VAL A 192 16.81 -18.07 -1.64
N ILE A 193 16.82 -19.14 -2.43
CA ILE A 193 18.04 -19.83 -2.84
C ILE A 193 18.16 -19.87 -4.36
N GLU A 194 19.37 -20.06 -4.87
CA GLU A 194 19.60 -20.32 -6.29
C GLU A 194 18.95 -21.65 -6.71
N HIS A 195 18.28 -21.65 -7.84
CA HIS A 195 17.66 -22.86 -8.40
C HIS A 195 17.63 -22.82 -9.93
N GLY A 196 18.45 -23.65 -10.57
CA GLY A 196 18.63 -23.62 -12.03
C GLY A 196 19.22 -22.30 -12.49
N GLU A 197 18.53 -21.61 -13.40
CA GLU A 197 18.89 -20.25 -13.87
C GLU A 197 18.14 -19.13 -13.13
N GLY A 198 17.42 -19.46 -12.06
CA GLY A 198 16.59 -18.51 -11.31
C GLY A 198 16.67 -18.73 -9.81
N LEU A 199 15.60 -18.38 -9.11
CA LEU A 199 15.51 -18.45 -7.65
C LEU A 199 14.41 -19.41 -7.22
N ARG A 200 14.56 -20.04 -6.06
CA ARG A 200 13.51 -20.78 -5.37
C ARG A 200 13.24 -20.14 -4.01
N MET A 201 11.98 -19.78 -3.76
CA MET A 201 11.51 -19.44 -2.42
C MET A 201 11.12 -20.71 -1.67
N LEU A 202 11.56 -20.84 -0.43
CA LEU A 202 11.29 -21.99 0.44
C LEU A 202 10.54 -21.53 1.69
N LEU A 203 9.31 -22.03 1.84
CA LEU A 203 8.44 -21.79 2.99
C LEU A 203 8.01 -23.14 3.58
N LYS A 204 7.50 -23.12 4.82
CA LYS A 204 7.10 -24.36 5.49
C LYS A 204 5.93 -25.06 4.81
N ASP A 205 5.03 -24.30 4.19
CA ASP A 205 3.80 -24.80 3.56
C ASP A 205 3.90 -24.99 2.04
N GLY A 206 5.01 -24.60 1.42
CA GLY A 206 5.24 -24.71 -0.02
C GLY A 206 6.49 -24.00 -0.53
N SER A 207 6.73 -24.08 -1.83
CA SER A 207 7.83 -23.41 -2.52
C SER A 207 7.38 -22.73 -3.79
N ALA A 208 8.20 -21.82 -4.31
CA ALA A 208 7.98 -21.24 -5.64
C ALA A 208 9.29 -21.08 -6.41
N ASP A 209 9.27 -21.55 -7.66
CA ASP A 209 10.39 -21.44 -8.60
C ASP A 209 10.18 -20.23 -9.50
N LEU A 210 11.19 -19.38 -9.57
CA LEU A 210 11.16 -18.07 -10.18
C LEU A 210 12.18 -18.02 -11.31
N THR A 211 11.80 -17.44 -12.43
CA THR A 211 12.73 -17.18 -13.55
C THR A 211 12.70 -15.71 -13.93
N PHE A 212 13.79 -15.24 -14.51
CA PHE A 212 14.01 -13.83 -14.81
C PHE A 212 14.50 -13.66 -16.24
N ASP A 213 14.26 -12.49 -16.82
CA ASP A 213 14.91 -12.09 -18.07
C ASP A 213 16.32 -11.53 -17.85
N SER A 214 16.99 -11.12 -18.94
CA SER A 214 18.34 -10.55 -18.89
C SER A 214 18.44 -9.23 -18.13
N LEU A 215 17.32 -8.59 -17.79
CA LEU A 215 17.25 -7.36 -17.00
C LEU A 215 16.84 -7.66 -15.55
N ASN A 216 16.89 -8.92 -15.11
CA ASN A 216 16.48 -9.37 -13.78
C ASN A 216 15.00 -9.09 -13.47
N ARG A 217 14.14 -9.01 -14.49
CA ARG A 217 12.70 -8.88 -14.30
C ARG A 217 12.06 -10.25 -14.23
N LEU A 218 11.23 -10.47 -13.21
CA LEU A 218 10.47 -11.71 -13.02
C LEU A 218 9.61 -12.03 -14.25
N THR A 219 9.83 -13.20 -14.85
CA THR A 219 9.07 -13.67 -16.03
C THR A 219 8.11 -14.82 -15.72
N ASN A 220 8.40 -15.63 -14.68
CA ASN A 220 7.54 -16.73 -14.27
C ASN A 220 7.69 -16.99 -12.77
N CYS A 221 6.60 -17.44 -12.14
CA CYS A 221 6.54 -17.90 -10.76
C CYS A 221 5.69 -19.18 -10.71
N GLN A 222 6.32 -20.32 -10.44
CA GLN A 222 5.67 -21.62 -10.37
C GLN A 222 5.60 -22.09 -8.92
N VAL A 223 4.39 -22.09 -8.37
CA VAL A 223 4.14 -22.50 -6.98
C VAL A 223 3.94 -24.01 -6.88
N THR A 224 4.56 -24.61 -5.86
CA THR A 224 4.37 -26.01 -5.45
C THR A 224 3.86 -26.05 -4.02
N GLN A 225 2.67 -26.62 -3.82
CA GLN A 225 2.02 -26.80 -2.52
C GLN A 225 1.22 -28.12 -2.52
N PRO A 226 1.45 -29.06 -1.57
CA PRO A 226 2.38 -28.95 -0.45
C PRO A 226 3.85 -28.93 -0.90
N LEU A 227 4.75 -28.63 0.04
CA LEU A 227 6.20 -28.64 -0.18
C LEU A 227 6.66 -29.98 -0.75
N SER A 228 7.45 -29.96 -1.83
CA SER A 228 8.02 -31.18 -2.42
C SER A 228 9.16 -31.74 -1.57
N ASP A 229 9.48 -33.03 -1.72
CA ASP A 229 10.58 -33.68 -0.98
C ASP A 229 11.92 -32.96 -1.17
N GLU A 230 12.26 -32.61 -2.42
CA GLU A 230 13.48 -31.85 -2.74
C GLU A 230 13.51 -30.48 -2.03
N ALA A 231 12.39 -29.74 -2.06
CA ALA A 231 12.31 -28.43 -1.42
C ALA A 231 12.34 -28.54 0.10
N ALA A 232 11.80 -29.63 0.68
CA ALA A 232 11.87 -29.92 2.10
C ALA A 232 13.32 -30.22 2.56
N GLU A 233 14.08 -30.99 1.78
CA GLU A 233 15.51 -31.24 2.04
C GLU A 233 16.32 -29.94 1.95
N GLN A 234 16.05 -29.10 0.95
CA GLN A 234 16.68 -27.78 0.79
C GLN A 234 16.36 -26.88 1.99
N LEU A 235 15.10 -26.80 2.41
CA LEU A 235 14.68 -26.03 3.58
C LEU A 235 15.35 -26.53 4.87
N SER A 236 15.42 -27.86 5.06
CA SER A 236 16.12 -28.46 6.20
C SER A 236 17.62 -28.15 6.19
N THR A 237 18.24 -28.07 5.02
CA THR A 237 19.67 -27.74 4.87
C THR A 237 19.94 -26.26 5.14
N ALA A 238 19.05 -25.39 4.66
CA ALA A 238 19.13 -23.95 4.88
C ALA A 238 18.86 -23.56 6.34
N GLY A 239 18.12 -24.39 7.08
CA GLY A 239 17.78 -24.17 8.49
C GLY A 239 16.66 -23.15 8.68
N VAL A 240 16.60 -22.53 9.86
CA VAL A 240 15.59 -21.51 10.16
C VAL A 240 16.00 -20.17 9.57
N ALA A 241 15.14 -19.56 8.77
CA ALA A 241 15.29 -18.17 8.35
C ALA A 241 14.70 -17.25 9.43
N GLU A 242 15.52 -16.36 9.98
CA GLU A 242 15.05 -15.33 10.90
C GLU A 242 14.77 -14.03 10.13
N PRO A 243 13.64 -13.34 10.40
CA PRO A 243 13.37 -12.06 9.76
C PRO A 243 14.43 -11.03 10.18
N GLN A 244 15.02 -10.36 9.20
CA GLN A 244 16.02 -9.31 9.45
C GLN A 244 15.41 -7.90 9.48
N LEU A 245 14.10 -7.80 9.51
CA LEU A 245 13.42 -6.53 9.73
C LEU A 245 13.42 -6.21 11.23
N VAL A 246 14.31 -5.32 11.65
CA VAL A 246 14.42 -4.88 13.05
C VAL A 246 13.48 -3.70 13.26
N ARG A 247 12.59 -3.83 14.25
CA ARG A 247 11.67 -2.76 14.63
C ARG A 247 12.38 -1.77 15.56
N VAL A 248 12.37 -0.51 15.17
CA VAL A 248 12.90 0.59 15.98
C VAL A 248 12.00 0.78 17.19
N GLU A 249 12.58 0.78 18.38
CA GLU A 249 11.83 1.09 19.60
C GLU A 249 11.51 2.58 19.63
N VAL A 250 10.23 2.87 19.86
CA VAL A 250 9.76 4.24 20.08
C VAL A 250 9.43 4.34 21.55
N GLU A 251 10.12 5.22 22.29
CA GLU A 251 9.76 5.46 23.69
C GLU A 251 8.29 5.85 23.76
N ASP A 252 7.54 5.11 24.58
CA ASP A 252 6.22 5.53 24.98
C ASP A 252 6.38 6.71 25.94
N ALA A 253 5.53 7.72 25.79
CA ALA A 253 5.37 8.69 26.85
C ALA A 253 4.99 7.93 28.13
N PRO A 254 5.53 8.28 29.31
CA PRO A 254 5.12 7.65 30.55
C PRO A 254 3.59 7.73 30.64
N PRO A 255 2.91 6.67 31.10
CA PRO A 255 1.47 6.71 31.26
C PRO A 255 1.15 7.95 32.09
N VAL A 256 0.30 8.81 31.53
CA VAL A 256 -0.26 9.92 32.28
C VAL A 256 -0.96 9.25 33.46
N GLU A 257 -0.40 9.35 34.67
CA GLU A 257 -1.12 8.95 35.87
C GLU A 257 -2.48 9.62 35.75
N GLU A 258 -3.55 8.81 35.70
CA GLU A 258 -4.90 9.31 35.88
C GLU A 258 -4.83 10.22 37.09
N SER A 259 -4.89 11.53 36.85
CA SER A 259 -4.99 12.50 37.92
C SER A 259 -6.27 12.11 38.64
N GLN A 260 -6.08 11.44 39.77
CA GLN A 260 -7.15 11.17 40.71
C GLN A 260 -7.79 12.52 40.96
N ALA A 261 -9.00 12.69 40.44
CA ALA A 261 -9.84 13.83 40.79
C ALA A 261 -9.80 13.90 42.32
N PRO A 262 -9.43 15.05 42.91
CA PRO A 262 -9.39 15.14 44.35
C PRO A 262 -10.82 14.87 44.84
N THR A 263 -10.99 13.74 45.54
CA THR A 263 -12.17 13.45 46.34
C THR A 263 -12.34 14.64 47.26
N ALA A 264 -13.30 15.50 46.95
CA ALA A 264 -13.68 16.61 47.81
C ALA A 264 -14.20 16.02 49.12
N GLU A 265 -13.33 16.02 50.13
CA GLU A 265 -13.67 15.74 51.51
C GLU A 265 -14.60 16.88 51.97
N VAL A 266 -15.89 16.55 52.11
CA VAL A 266 -16.91 17.45 52.66
C VAL A 266 -16.58 17.69 54.13
N VAL A 267 -15.89 18.80 54.40
CA VAL A 267 -15.72 19.34 55.75
C VAL A 267 -16.93 20.24 56.05
N PRO A 268 -17.75 19.97 57.08
CA PRO A 268 -18.84 20.86 57.45
C PRO A 268 -18.26 22.13 58.11
N GLN A 269 -18.53 23.29 57.50
CA GLN A 269 -18.27 24.58 58.14
C GLN A 269 -19.32 24.87 59.22
N PRO A 270 -18.93 25.46 60.38
CA PRO A 270 -19.88 26.01 61.32
C PRO A 270 -20.38 27.38 60.84
N GLU A 271 -21.66 27.63 61.08
CA GLU A 271 -22.37 28.88 60.80
C GLU A 271 -21.70 30.10 61.45
N PRO A 272 -21.89 31.29 60.83
CA PRO A 272 -22.12 32.47 61.64
C PRO A 272 -23.47 33.11 61.34
N SER A 273 -24.26 33.21 62.39
CA SER A 273 -25.41 34.10 62.51
C SER A 273 -24.97 35.56 62.41
N VAL A 274 -25.61 36.35 61.56
CA VAL A 274 -26.00 37.73 61.85
C VAL A 274 -27.20 38.15 61.01
N THR A 275 -28.12 38.80 61.71
CA THR A 275 -29.47 39.22 61.33
C THR A 275 -29.53 40.58 60.65
N SER A 276 -30.57 40.77 59.81
CA SER A 276 -31.25 42.02 59.37
C SER A 276 -31.42 41.97 57.85
N GLY A 277 -32.58 42.11 57.21
CA GLY A 277 -33.85 42.73 57.59
C GLY A 277 -34.30 43.60 56.41
N ALA A 278 -35.37 43.14 55.72
CA ALA A 278 -36.34 43.87 54.90
C ALA A 278 -35.95 44.59 53.58
N GLU A 279 -36.60 44.09 52.50
CA GLU A 279 -37.38 44.81 51.47
C GLU A 279 -36.69 45.61 50.33
N ASP A 280 -36.94 45.14 49.08
CA ASP A 280 -37.70 45.85 48.02
C ASP A 280 -37.09 45.86 46.59
N SER A 281 -37.98 45.55 45.63
CA SER A 281 -38.09 45.98 44.23
C SER A 281 -36.99 45.77 43.15
N ALA A 282 -37.39 44.92 42.19
CA ALA A 282 -37.57 45.17 40.74
C ALA A 282 -36.39 45.45 39.77
N ASP A 283 -36.60 44.94 38.54
CA ASP A 283 -35.89 45.15 37.26
C ASP A 283 -34.51 44.46 37.13
N GLN A 284 -34.09 43.85 36.00
CA GLN A 284 -34.58 43.86 34.62
C GLN A 284 -33.83 42.79 33.77
N VAL A 285 -34.51 42.29 32.74
CA VAL A 285 -34.03 41.87 31.39
C VAL A 285 -33.18 40.59 31.22
N LEU A 286 -33.84 39.60 30.61
CA LEU A 286 -33.28 38.56 29.73
C LEU A 286 -33.09 39.14 28.31
N PRO A 287 -32.01 38.81 27.56
CA PRO A 287 -32.03 38.94 26.12
C PRO A 287 -32.47 37.63 25.46
N GLN A 288 -33.53 37.76 24.65
CA GLN A 288 -34.05 36.73 23.75
C GLN A 288 -33.25 36.67 22.45
N THR A 289 -33.25 35.47 21.89
CA THR A 289 -32.91 35.06 20.53
C THR A 289 -33.67 35.85 19.46
N ALA A 290 -32.97 36.30 18.42
CA ALA A 290 -33.58 36.81 17.20
C ALA A 290 -33.55 35.72 16.11
N ALA A 291 -34.75 35.26 15.75
CA ALA A 291 -35.03 34.57 14.49
C ALA A 291 -35.12 35.60 13.35
N VAL A 292 -34.78 35.18 12.14
CA VAL A 292 -35.10 35.91 10.91
C VAL A 292 -35.85 34.93 10.00
N GLU A 293 -37.06 35.32 9.60
CA GLU A 293 -37.96 34.58 8.72
C GLU A 293 -37.70 34.86 7.23
N ASP A 294 -38.11 33.88 6.44
CA ASP A 294 -38.19 33.72 4.98
C ASP A 294 -38.92 34.82 4.20
N GLU A 295 -38.64 34.91 2.89
CA GLU A 295 -39.53 35.28 1.75
C GLU A 295 -38.73 35.16 0.40
N PRO A 296 -39.35 34.95 -0.78
CA PRO A 296 -39.20 33.67 -1.47
C PRO A 296 -38.82 33.71 -2.98
N VAL A 297 -38.55 32.50 -3.52
CA VAL A 297 -38.53 31.99 -4.92
C VAL A 297 -37.65 32.67 -5.99
N GLY A 298 -36.67 31.90 -6.47
CA GLY A 298 -36.12 31.95 -7.82
C GLY A 298 -35.74 30.54 -8.28
N ASP A 299 -36.59 29.95 -9.13
CA ASP A 299 -36.45 28.61 -9.71
C ASP A 299 -35.21 28.57 -10.64
N VAL A 300 -34.22 27.72 -10.32
CA VAL A 300 -33.10 27.38 -11.20
C VAL A 300 -32.97 25.86 -11.20
N PRO A 301 -33.01 25.20 -12.37
CA PRO A 301 -33.12 23.75 -12.44
C PRO A 301 -31.83 23.06 -11.95
N VAL A 302 -32.03 22.06 -11.11
CA VAL A 302 -31.02 21.07 -10.70
C VAL A 302 -30.75 20.15 -11.90
N PRO A 303 -29.49 19.94 -12.34
CA PRO A 303 -29.19 18.87 -13.26
C PRO A 303 -29.28 17.52 -12.54
N GLU A 304 -30.15 16.65 -13.06
CA GLU A 304 -30.34 15.25 -12.68
C GLU A 304 -29.04 14.44 -12.88
N PRO A 305 -28.73 13.47 -12.00
CA PRO A 305 -27.58 12.58 -12.20
C PRO A 305 -27.82 11.69 -13.42
N ALA A 306 -26.95 11.82 -14.42
CA ALA A 306 -26.99 11.00 -15.62
C ALA A 306 -26.87 9.50 -15.29
N ALA A 307 -27.89 8.74 -15.69
CA ALA A 307 -27.86 7.28 -15.76
C ALA A 307 -26.77 6.82 -16.75
N PRO A 308 -26.20 5.61 -16.57
CA PRO A 308 -25.18 5.10 -17.48
C PRO A 308 -25.78 4.86 -18.87
N ALA A 309 -25.21 5.53 -19.88
CA ALA A 309 -25.53 5.30 -21.27
C ALA A 309 -25.08 3.89 -21.68
N GLU A 310 -25.98 3.14 -22.31
CA GLU A 310 -25.66 1.93 -23.07
C GLU A 310 -24.66 2.27 -24.20
N PRO A 311 -23.77 1.34 -24.58
CA PRO A 311 -22.79 1.61 -25.62
C PRO A 311 -23.46 1.75 -26.98
N GLU A 312 -23.46 2.97 -27.53
CA GLU A 312 -23.72 3.20 -28.95
C GLU A 312 -22.66 2.49 -29.79
N VAL A 313 -23.15 1.66 -30.70
CA VAL A 313 -22.40 0.99 -31.76
C VAL A 313 -21.82 2.07 -32.67
N VAL A 314 -20.50 2.23 -32.64
CA VAL A 314 -19.79 3.01 -33.66
C VAL A 314 -19.76 2.17 -34.94
N GLU A 315 -20.51 2.60 -35.95
CA GLU A 315 -20.40 2.08 -37.30
C GLU A 315 -19.02 2.39 -37.90
N GLU A 316 -18.44 1.34 -38.46
CA GLU A 316 -17.18 1.30 -39.19
C GLU A 316 -17.31 2.06 -40.52
N PRO A 317 -16.41 3.01 -40.88
CA PRO A 317 -16.44 3.58 -42.21
C PRO A 317 -15.94 2.55 -43.23
N ALA A 318 -16.82 2.24 -44.17
CA ALA A 318 -16.60 1.31 -45.27
C ALA A 318 -15.26 1.53 -46.00
N ALA A 319 -14.43 0.48 -46.02
CA ALA A 319 -13.30 0.38 -46.92
C ALA A 319 -13.80 0.36 -48.37
N THR A 320 -13.45 1.40 -49.11
CA THR A 320 -13.69 1.47 -50.56
C THR A 320 -12.83 0.43 -51.27
N GLN A 321 -13.51 -0.47 -51.97
CA GLN A 321 -12.92 -1.44 -52.90
C GLN A 321 -12.33 -0.69 -54.10
N ALA A 322 -11.09 -1.00 -54.45
CA ALA A 322 -10.53 -0.71 -55.76
C ALA A 322 -10.14 -2.05 -56.41
N GLU A 323 -10.90 -2.42 -57.43
CA GLU A 323 -10.60 -3.44 -58.43
C GLU A 323 -9.22 -3.25 -59.07
N PRO A 324 -8.56 -4.34 -59.47
CA PRO A 324 -7.71 -4.34 -60.65
C PRO A 324 -8.28 -5.26 -61.73
N GLU A 325 -8.51 -4.71 -62.92
CA GLU A 325 -8.83 -5.41 -64.16
C GLU A 325 -7.62 -5.33 -65.14
N PRO A 326 -7.54 -6.20 -66.17
CA PRO A 326 -6.42 -7.11 -66.38
C PRO A 326 -5.68 -6.93 -67.72
N VAL A 327 -4.44 -7.46 -67.88
CA VAL A 327 -3.85 -7.72 -69.21
C VAL A 327 -2.84 -8.90 -69.20
N THR A 328 -3.31 -10.02 -69.75
CA THR A 328 -2.73 -10.91 -70.78
C THR A 328 -1.44 -11.75 -70.59
N GLN A 329 -1.72 -13.06 -70.68
CA GLN A 329 -0.95 -14.30 -70.94
C GLN A 329 0.29 -14.26 -71.86
N ARG A 330 1.25 -15.17 -71.58
CA ARG A 330 1.92 -16.02 -72.59
C ARG A 330 2.51 -17.33 -72.02
N GLU A 331 2.24 -18.42 -72.74
CA GLU A 331 2.71 -19.84 -72.79
C GLU A 331 4.22 -20.11 -72.51
N ALA A 332 4.76 -21.31 -72.20
CA ALA A 332 4.34 -22.73 -72.07
C ALA A 332 5.44 -23.60 -71.36
N GLU A 333 5.01 -24.72 -70.72
CA GLU A 333 5.59 -26.07 -70.38
C GLU A 333 7.08 -26.50 -70.65
N PRO A 334 7.57 -27.69 -70.18
CA PRO A 334 7.43 -28.43 -68.89
C PRO A 334 8.75 -29.20 -68.46
N ALA A 335 8.61 -30.18 -67.53
CA ALA A 335 9.52 -31.27 -67.10
C ALA A 335 10.44 -30.98 -65.88
N GLU A 336 10.67 -31.87 -64.90
CA GLU A 336 10.65 -33.34 -64.85
C GLU A 336 10.61 -33.81 -63.35
N GLU A 337 9.85 -34.87 -63.04
CA GLU A 337 9.96 -35.67 -61.79
C GLU A 337 11.12 -36.68 -61.89
N PRO A 338 11.55 -37.31 -60.78
CA PRO A 338 11.08 -38.68 -60.57
C PRO A 338 10.72 -39.07 -59.12
N ALA A 339 9.86 -40.10 -59.05
CA ALA A 339 9.33 -40.85 -57.90
C ALA A 339 10.40 -41.49 -56.99
N VAL A 340 10.14 -41.95 -55.76
CA VAL A 340 9.41 -43.18 -55.33
C VAL A 340 9.53 -43.20 -53.76
N GLN A 341 8.55 -43.49 -52.87
CA GLN A 341 7.94 -44.80 -52.50
C GLN A 341 6.93 -44.61 -51.31
N GLU A 342 5.87 -45.42 -51.25
CA GLU A 342 4.77 -45.49 -50.25
C GLU A 342 5.18 -46.05 -48.86
N GLU A 343 4.49 -45.65 -47.77
CA GLU A 343 3.52 -46.44 -46.94
C GLU A 343 3.11 -45.72 -45.60
N PRO A 344 2.10 -46.16 -44.79
CA PRO A 344 0.90 -45.36 -44.50
C PRO A 344 0.77 -44.78 -43.05
N ALA A 345 -0.30 -43.99 -42.88
CA ALA A 345 -0.67 -43.13 -41.73
C ALA A 345 -0.82 -43.80 -40.35
N PRO A 346 -0.87 -42.98 -39.28
CA PRO A 346 -2.14 -42.90 -38.54
C PRO A 346 -2.61 -41.48 -38.18
N GLU A 347 -3.90 -41.42 -37.83
CA GLU A 347 -4.80 -40.29 -37.56
C GLU A 347 -4.31 -39.22 -36.54
N PRO A 348 -4.89 -38.00 -36.59
CA PRO A 348 -4.46 -36.87 -35.77
C PRO A 348 -4.97 -36.95 -34.33
N GLU A 349 -4.05 -37.03 -33.35
CA GLU A 349 -4.37 -36.71 -31.96
C GLU A 349 -4.61 -35.20 -31.78
N LYS A 350 -5.77 -34.88 -31.21
CA LYS A 350 -6.21 -33.52 -30.86
C LYS A 350 -5.19 -32.83 -29.93
N PRO A 351 -4.79 -31.57 -30.17
CA PRO A 351 -3.89 -30.89 -29.24
C PRO A 351 -4.63 -30.62 -27.93
N LYS A 352 -4.09 -31.17 -26.83
CA LYS A 352 -4.50 -30.83 -25.46
C LYS A 352 -4.27 -29.33 -25.26
N LYS A 353 -5.35 -28.59 -24.99
CA LYS A 353 -5.31 -27.19 -24.58
C LYS A 353 -4.35 -27.03 -23.39
N LYS A 354 -3.18 -26.41 -23.62
CA LYS A 354 -2.36 -25.86 -22.53
C LYS A 354 -3.24 -24.85 -21.78
N LYS A 355 -3.56 -25.14 -20.52
CA LYS A 355 -4.16 -24.14 -19.62
C LYS A 355 -3.16 -23.00 -19.51
N LYS A 356 -3.48 -21.84 -20.11
CA LYS A 356 -2.76 -20.60 -19.86
C LYS A 356 -2.82 -20.35 -18.35
N GLY A 357 -1.66 -20.39 -17.70
CA GLY A 357 -1.51 -20.03 -16.30
C GLY A 357 -1.93 -18.58 -16.07
N PHE A 358 -2.37 -18.31 -14.85
CA PHE A 358 -2.88 -17.03 -14.35
C PHE A 358 -2.04 -15.81 -14.76
N PHE A 359 -0.71 -15.94 -14.83
CA PHE A 359 0.21 -14.85 -15.18
C PHE A 359 0.26 -14.46 -16.67
N GLY A 360 -0.12 -15.35 -17.60
CA GLY A 360 -0.22 -15.00 -19.03
C GLY A 360 -1.35 -14.00 -19.35
N ARG A 361 -2.19 -13.68 -18.34
CA ARG A 361 -3.25 -12.69 -18.42
C ARG A 361 -2.84 -11.32 -17.85
N LEU A 362 -1.80 -11.28 -17.00
CA LEU A 362 -1.31 -10.04 -16.37
C LEU A 362 -0.25 -9.32 -17.22
N PHE A 363 0.56 -10.07 -17.97
CA PHE A 363 1.67 -9.55 -18.77
C PHE A 363 1.41 -9.63 -20.29
N GLY A 364 0.14 -9.60 -20.66
CA GLY A 364 -0.33 -9.91 -22.01
C GLY A 364 -0.83 -8.72 -22.81
N ARG A 365 -0.10 -7.62 -22.87
CA ARG A 365 0.10 -6.83 -24.11
C ARG A 365 1.18 -5.77 -23.92
#